data_AF-A0A2E6EJT3-F1
#
_entry.id   AF-A0A2E6EJT3-F1
#
_cell.length_a   1.000
_cell.length_b   1.000
_cell.length_c   1.000
_cell.angle_alpha   90.00
_cell.angle_beta   90.00
_cell.angle_gamma   90.00
#
_symmetry.space_group_name_H-M   'P 1'
#
loop_
_entity.id
_entity.type
_entity.pdbx_description
1 polymer ?
#
loop_
_entity_poly.entity_id
_entity_poly.type
_entity_poly.pdbx_seq_one_letter_code
_entity_poly.pdbx_strand_id
1 'polypeptide(L)'
;MLFDVSKWDARPGDLAWKHPNTEISWGAQLIVNESQEAFLVREGKVQGPFGAGRHTLDTMNYPILEKFIEVPFKGDQTPFAAEVWYINKQVVLDAPWGTPSPVQVMDSKLGIMVPVQARGQFGVQISDARSFLVKLVATLSHYSLEQLRSAMRGMVLSHFNTLLAEYLVQRKVSVLEIAADIQSLSTEMGRRLEPEFGSYGVGLVDFRVVSISVPEDDPAVARVKQALARKAELNLLGTNYAQERSFDVLEKAADNEGGAGQMLGAGLGLGAGLGVGGAMGGAMSQLGSQLQPGAAADSPPPLSSIPAAQALWHVHLDGKQQGPFAVQALREGITAGRVTPDTPVWSKGMTAWAAAGSVAAFTELFGSAEGPPPFPGSVDEQAKPPDSQD
;
A
#
# COMPACT_ATOMS: atom_id res chain seq x y z
N MET A 1 32.16 33.85 48.07
CA MET A 1 32.43 32.62 47.32
C MET A 1 31.19 32.33 46.50
N LEU A 2 31.31 32.24 45.17
CA LEU A 2 30.20 31.83 44.32
C LEU A 2 30.11 30.30 44.43
N PHE A 3 29.00 29.78 44.94
CA PHE A 3 28.69 28.36 44.80
C PHE A 3 28.35 28.09 43.34
N ASP A 4 28.86 27.00 42.77
CA ASP A 4 28.45 26.56 41.43
C ASP A 4 26.97 26.13 41.48
N VAL A 5 26.16 26.72 40.60
CA VAL A 5 24.71 26.48 40.51
C VAL A 5 24.40 25.93 39.14
N SER A 6 23.99 24.67 39.09
CA SER A 6 23.46 24.07 37.86
C SER A 6 21.94 24.24 37.86
N LYS A 7 21.40 24.70 36.73
CA LYS A 7 19.95 24.78 36.45
C LYS A 7 19.69 24.47 34.98
N TRP A 8 18.45 24.09 34.66
CA TRP A 8 17.98 23.93 33.28
C TRP A 8 18.10 25.23 32.48
N ASP A 9 18.71 25.14 31.29
CA ASP A 9 18.80 26.21 30.30
C ASP A 9 18.78 25.64 28.86
N ALA A 10 17.81 24.76 28.59
CA ALA A 10 17.68 24.11 27.28
C ALA A 10 16.75 24.86 26.32
N ARG A 11 16.73 24.44 25.06
CA ARG A 11 15.87 25.03 24.03
C ARG A 11 14.42 24.55 24.18
N PRO A 12 13.43 25.33 23.73
CA PRO A 12 12.05 24.84 23.60
C PRO A 12 12.00 23.55 22.78
N GLY A 13 11.37 22.51 23.32
CA GLY A 13 11.25 21.19 22.67
C GLY A 13 12.39 20.20 22.95
N ASP A 14 13.39 20.59 23.75
CA ASP A 14 14.38 19.63 24.28
C ASP A 14 13.74 18.77 25.38
N LEU A 15 13.95 17.46 25.25
CA LEU A 15 13.54 16.42 26.20
C LEU A 15 14.67 16.06 27.17
N ALA A 16 15.92 16.17 26.73
CA ALA A 16 17.10 16.07 27.58
C ALA A 16 18.10 17.18 27.25
N TRP A 17 18.85 17.63 28.26
CA TRP A 17 19.91 18.59 28.09
C TRP A 17 21.05 18.35 29.08
N LYS A 18 22.28 18.38 28.57
CA LYS A 18 23.50 18.30 29.36
C LYS A 18 23.97 19.70 29.71
N HIS A 19 24.16 19.94 31.00
CA HIS A 19 24.76 21.17 31.48
C HIS A 19 26.19 21.33 30.93
N PRO A 20 26.59 22.51 30.45
CA PRO A 20 27.88 22.71 29.79
C PRO A 20 29.07 22.58 30.74
N ASN A 21 28.91 22.97 32.02
CA ASN A 21 29.96 22.77 33.02
C ASN A 21 30.05 21.28 33.39
N THR A 22 31.24 20.71 33.23
CA THR A 22 31.57 19.32 33.59
C THR A 22 32.54 19.21 34.75
N GLU A 23 33.04 20.36 35.26
CA GLU A 23 33.87 20.43 36.47
C GLU A 23 32.99 20.89 37.63
N ILE A 24 32.50 19.92 38.41
CA ILE A 24 31.54 20.17 39.49
C ILE A 24 32.28 20.19 40.83
N SER A 25 32.06 21.23 41.63
CA SER A 25 32.66 21.33 42.97
C SER A 25 31.82 20.65 44.04
N TRP A 26 32.46 20.13 45.09
CA TRP A 26 31.75 19.70 46.30
C TRP A 26 30.94 20.86 46.91
N GLY A 27 29.71 20.56 47.34
CA GLY A 27 28.77 21.57 47.83
C GLY A 27 28.03 22.34 46.73
N ALA A 28 28.27 22.03 45.45
CA ALA A 28 27.52 22.60 44.33
C ALA A 28 26.01 22.37 44.51
N GLN A 29 25.23 23.36 44.09
CA GLN A 29 23.78 23.35 44.20
C GLN A 29 23.18 22.93 42.86
N LEU A 30 22.41 21.84 42.87
CA LEU A 30 21.63 21.35 41.76
C LEU A 30 20.19 21.82 41.93
N ILE A 31 19.68 22.65 41.03
CA ILE A 31 18.31 23.17 41.06
C ILE A 31 17.49 22.48 39.97
N VAL A 32 16.47 21.72 40.38
CA VAL A 32 15.60 20.96 39.49
C VAL A 32 14.19 21.53 39.55
N ASN A 33 13.59 21.85 38.39
CA ASN A 33 12.23 22.36 38.33
C ASN A 33 11.18 21.25 38.56
N GLU A 34 9.94 21.63 38.86
CA GLU A 34 8.85 20.67 39.18
C GLU A 34 8.59 19.61 38.11
N SER A 35 8.70 19.97 36.83
CA SER A 35 8.48 19.06 35.70
C SER A 35 9.77 18.44 35.18
N GLN A 36 10.78 18.29 36.02
CA GLN A 36 12.10 17.81 35.61
C GLN A 36 12.64 16.77 36.59
N GLU A 37 13.51 15.91 36.05
CA GLU A 37 14.43 15.09 36.82
C GLU A 37 15.85 15.40 36.37
N ALA A 38 16.80 15.37 37.31
CA ALA A 38 18.21 15.48 36.98
C ALA A 38 18.97 14.19 37.30
N PHE A 39 20.10 14.01 36.63
CA PHE A 39 21.03 12.90 36.81
C PHE A 39 22.46 13.42 36.81
N LEU A 40 23.30 12.80 37.62
CA LEU A 40 24.74 13.01 37.61
C LEU A 40 25.38 11.78 36.96
N VAL A 41 26.18 11.98 35.92
CA VAL A 41 26.88 10.90 35.21
C VAL A 41 28.38 11.08 35.39
N ARG A 42 29.04 10.07 35.94
CA ARG A 42 30.49 10.07 36.13
C ARG A 42 31.05 8.68 35.86
N GLU A 43 32.09 8.61 35.03
CA GLU A 43 32.76 7.35 34.67
C GLU A 43 31.77 6.26 34.19
N GLY A 44 30.75 6.67 33.43
CA GLY A 44 29.71 5.76 32.92
C GLY A 44 28.67 5.31 33.95
N LYS A 45 28.75 5.77 35.20
CA LYS A 45 27.74 5.49 36.24
C LYS A 45 26.76 6.64 36.35
N VAL A 46 25.47 6.32 36.33
CA VAL A 46 24.36 7.27 36.42
C VAL A 46 23.78 7.29 37.83
N GLN A 47 23.84 8.44 38.49
CA GLN A 47 23.27 8.71 39.81
C GLN A 47 22.04 9.62 39.70
N GLY A 48 21.02 9.35 40.53
CA GLY A 48 19.69 9.98 40.45
C GLY A 48 18.57 8.94 40.33
N PRO A 49 17.31 9.36 40.07
CA PRO A 49 16.92 10.74 39.73
C PRO A 49 16.97 11.68 40.94
N PHE A 50 17.40 12.91 40.69
CA PHE A 50 17.17 14.05 41.58
C PHE A 50 15.84 14.70 41.15
N GLY A 51 14.84 14.65 42.02
CA GLY A 51 13.52 15.24 41.75
C GLY A 51 13.51 16.76 41.92
N ALA A 52 12.32 17.37 41.87
CA ALA A 52 12.15 18.82 42.00
C ALA A 52 12.73 19.38 43.30
N GLY A 53 13.30 20.59 43.23
CA GLY A 53 13.86 21.32 44.35
C GLY A 53 15.37 21.51 44.26
N ARG A 54 15.96 21.95 45.38
CA ARG A 54 17.38 22.24 45.50
C ARG A 54 18.10 21.08 46.20
N HIS A 55 19.12 20.55 45.56
CA HIS A 55 19.94 19.45 46.05
C HIS A 55 21.38 19.92 46.21
N THR A 56 22.03 19.51 47.29
CA THR A 56 23.47 19.77 47.50
C THR A 56 24.26 18.53 47.11
N LEU A 57 25.23 18.68 46.21
CA LEU A 57 26.11 17.59 45.80
C LEU A 57 27.24 17.43 46.84
N ASP A 58 27.07 16.47 47.75
CA ASP A 58 28.03 16.15 48.80
C ASP A 58 28.33 14.64 48.81
N THR A 59 29.60 14.30 48.99
CA THR A 59 30.09 12.95 49.28
C THR A 59 29.25 12.20 50.32
N MET A 60 28.92 12.84 51.46
CA MET A 60 28.23 12.15 52.56
C MET A 60 26.81 11.68 52.23
N ASN A 61 26.16 12.32 51.27
CA ASN A 61 24.78 12.01 50.89
C ASN A 61 24.70 10.99 49.74
N TYR A 62 25.83 10.70 49.10
CA TYR A 62 25.86 10.06 47.79
C TYR A 62 27.06 9.11 47.67
N PRO A 63 26.99 7.86 48.18
CA PRO A 63 28.15 6.97 48.38
C PRO A 63 29.01 6.63 47.14
N ILE A 64 28.47 6.80 45.91
CA ILE A 64 29.25 6.68 44.67
C ILE A 64 30.32 7.78 44.58
N LEU A 65 30.07 8.92 45.21
CA LEU A 65 30.95 10.07 45.33
C LEU A 65 32.09 9.84 46.36
N GLU A 66 31.88 8.97 47.37
CA GLU A 66 32.84 8.72 48.46
C GLU A 66 34.01 7.80 48.05
N LYS A 67 33.79 6.83 47.16
CA LYS A 67 34.74 5.73 46.88
C LYS A 67 36.07 6.13 46.22
N PHE A 68 36.31 7.41 45.98
CA PHE A 68 37.42 7.90 45.16
C PHE A 68 38.23 9.02 45.80
N ILE A 69 38.19 9.14 47.14
CA ILE A 69 39.09 10.01 47.91
C ILE A 69 40.46 9.30 48.05
N GLU A 70 41.24 9.22 46.97
CA GLU A 70 42.63 8.71 47.03
C GLU A 70 43.67 9.83 47.12
N VAL A 71 43.26 11.09 47.20
CA VAL A 71 44.19 12.22 47.13
C VAL A 71 44.12 13.10 48.37
N PRO A 72 45.23 13.31 49.11
CA PRO A 72 45.25 14.04 50.37
C PRO A 72 45.33 15.56 50.14
N PHE A 73 44.49 16.10 49.25
CA PHE A 73 44.50 17.53 48.96
C PHE A 73 43.49 18.28 49.83
N LYS A 74 44.05 19.14 50.67
CA LYS A 74 43.37 20.08 51.55
C LYS A 74 42.58 21.11 50.74
N GLY A 75 41.26 21.13 50.90
CA GLY A 75 40.43 22.26 50.51
C GLY A 75 38.97 21.87 50.30
N ASP A 76 38.05 22.64 50.89
CA ASP A 76 36.60 22.42 50.92
C ASP A 76 35.90 22.56 49.56
N GLN A 77 36.65 22.59 48.44
CA GLN A 77 36.18 22.89 47.08
C GLN A 77 37.03 22.20 46.00
N THR A 78 37.18 20.87 46.06
CA THR A 78 37.87 20.14 44.97
C THR A 78 36.88 19.86 43.84
N PRO A 79 37.08 20.38 42.61
CA PRO A 79 36.25 20.05 41.46
C PRO A 79 36.48 18.59 41.03
N PHE A 80 35.43 17.93 40.56
CA PHE A 80 35.48 16.62 39.96
C PHE A 80 34.78 16.61 38.60
N ALA A 81 35.28 15.76 37.69
CA ALA A 81 34.66 15.60 36.38
C ALA A 81 33.35 14.81 36.50
N ALA A 82 32.23 15.44 36.15
CA ALA A 82 30.93 14.81 36.06
C ALA A 82 30.01 15.59 35.13
N GLU A 83 29.08 14.88 34.49
CA GLU A 83 28.05 15.48 33.66
C GLU A 83 26.75 15.63 34.46
N VAL A 84 26.13 16.80 34.40
CA VAL A 84 24.77 17.01 34.92
C VAL A 84 23.80 16.98 33.77
N TRP A 85 22.87 16.04 33.82
CA TRP A 85 21.82 15.84 32.83
C TRP A 85 20.48 16.22 33.42
N TYR A 86 19.70 16.99 32.67
CA TYR A 86 18.32 17.30 33.01
C TYR A 86 17.41 16.68 31.98
N ILE A 87 16.30 16.11 32.46
CA ILE A 87 15.27 15.46 31.66
C ILE A 87 13.95 16.19 31.89
N ASN A 88 13.33 16.62 30.79
CA ASN A 88 12.01 17.24 30.82
C ASN A 88 10.94 16.15 30.88
N LYS A 89 10.10 16.18 31.91
CA LYS A 89 8.99 15.24 32.12
C LYS A 89 7.63 15.84 31.77
N GLN A 90 7.59 17.03 31.15
CA GLN A 90 6.36 17.58 30.62
C GLN A 90 5.79 16.68 29.52
N VAL A 91 4.47 16.62 29.47
CA VAL A 91 3.77 16.00 28.35
C VAL A 91 3.91 16.92 27.14
N VAL A 92 4.47 16.39 26.06
CA VAL A 92 4.57 17.06 24.77
C VAL A 92 3.52 16.47 23.85
N LEU A 93 2.55 17.31 23.45
CA LEU A 93 1.45 16.91 22.58
C LEU A 93 1.77 17.19 21.11
N ASP A 94 0.92 16.65 20.23
CA ASP A 94 0.88 16.96 18.79
C ASP A 94 2.21 16.75 18.04
N ALA A 95 3.04 15.80 18.49
CA ALA A 95 4.22 15.39 17.74
C ALA A 95 3.74 14.68 16.46
N PRO A 96 4.06 15.17 15.25
CA PRO A 96 3.48 14.59 14.05
C PRO A 96 3.99 13.16 13.84
N TRP A 97 3.33 12.41 12.98
CA TRP A 97 3.90 11.24 12.32
C TRP A 97 3.23 11.06 10.95
N GLY A 98 3.85 10.29 10.08
CA GLY A 98 3.25 9.95 8.81
C GLY A 98 4.16 9.15 7.90
N THR A 99 3.58 8.58 6.86
CA THR A 99 4.30 7.86 5.82
C THR A 99 5.09 8.87 4.96
N PRO A 100 6.42 8.74 4.84
CA PRO A 100 7.23 9.68 4.04
C PRO A 100 6.95 9.57 2.54
N SER A 101 6.50 8.39 2.08
CA SER A 101 6.06 8.12 0.73
C SER A 101 4.81 7.22 0.77
N PRO A 102 3.99 7.17 -0.30
CA PRO A 102 2.86 6.26 -0.34
C PRO A 102 3.31 4.80 -0.19
N VAL A 103 2.59 4.05 0.64
CA VAL A 103 2.78 2.62 0.88
C VAL A 103 1.73 1.85 0.07
N GLN A 104 2.16 0.86 -0.69
CA GLN A 104 1.27 0.03 -1.49
C GLN A 104 0.53 -0.97 -0.59
N VAL A 105 -0.80 -0.92 -0.60
CA VAL A 105 -1.65 -1.87 0.14
C VAL A 105 -2.66 -2.52 -0.79
N MET A 106 -3.03 -3.78 -0.52
CA MET A 106 -4.08 -4.46 -1.26
C MET A 106 -5.45 -4.00 -0.75
N ASP A 107 -6.25 -3.37 -1.60
CA ASP A 107 -7.65 -3.11 -1.30
C ASP A 107 -8.45 -4.41 -1.42
N SER A 108 -9.02 -4.87 -0.31
CA SER A 108 -9.68 -6.19 -0.24
C SER A 108 -11.04 -6.24 -0.95
N LYS A 109 -11.66 -5.08 -1.23
CA LYS A 109 -12.94 -4.98 -1.92
C LYS A 109 -12.76 -4.83 -3.42
N LEU A 110 -11.74 -4.11 -3.83
CA LEU A 110 -11.42 -3.83 -5.23
C LEU A 110 -10.44 -4.85 -5.84
N GLY A 111 -9.67 -5.57 -5.03
CA GLY A 111 -8.71 -6.58 -5.47
C GLY A 111 -7.50 -6.00 -6.20
N ILE A 112 -7.11 -4.77 -5.87
CA ILE A 112 -6.02 -4.03 -6.52
C ILE A 112 -5.07 -3.44 -5.48
N MET A 113 -3.83 -3.17 -5.92
CA MET A 113 -2.88 -2.40 -5.12
C MET A 113 -3.24 -0.91 -5.19
N VAL A 114 -3.31 -0.27 -4.03
CA VAL A 114 -3.61 1.16 -3.88
C VAL A 114 -2.47 1.82 -3.10
N PRO A 115 -1.90 2.93 -3.60
CA PRO A 115 -0.94 3.73 -2.84
C PRO A 115 -1.65 4.45 -1.70
N VAL A 116 -1.24 4.21 -0.46
CA VAL A 116 -1.82 4.84 0.72
C VAL A 116 -0.79 5.68 1.45
N GLN A 117 -1.17 6.91 1.77
CA GLN A 117 -0.46 7.77 2.69
C GLN A 117 -1.27 7.93 3.97
N ALA A 118 -0.58 7.93 5.10
CA ALA A 118 -1.18 8.20 6.38
C ALA A 118 -0.43 9.30 7.11
N ARG A 119 -1.16 10.12 7.84
CA ARG A 119 -0.63 11.18 8.70
C ARG A 119 -1.37 11.18 10.02
N GLY A 120 -0.68 11.61 11.06
CA GLY A 120 -1.26 11.70 12.37
C GLY A 120 -0.35 12.44 13.32
N GLN A 121 -0.66 12.31 14.60
CA GLN A 121 0.12 12.89 15.69
C GLN A 121 0.05 12.02 16.92
N PHE A 122 1.05 12.15 17.78
CA PHE A 122 1.08 11.48 19.07
C PHE A 122 1.61 12.40 20.16
N GLY A 123 1.21 12.14 21.39
CA GLY A 123 1.75 12.78 22.59
C GLY A 123 2.76 11.87 23.27
N VAL A 124 3.84 12.45 23.76
CA VAL A 124 4.86 11.74 24.53
C VAL A 124 5.14 12.41 25.86
N GLN A 125 5.57 11.62 26.82
CA GLN A 125 6.13 12.09 28.08
C GLN A 125 7.32 11.19 28.42
N ILE A 126 8.37 11.72 29.02
CA ILE A 126 9.40 10.86 29.58
C ILE A 126 8.88 10.27 30.90
N SER A 127 8.62 8.96 30.91
CA SER A 127 8.08 8.24 32.08
C SER A 127 9.21 7.70 32.96
N ASP A 128 10.18 7.01 32.36
CA ASP A 128 11.42 6.55 32.99
C ASP A 128 12.62 7.30 32.41
N ALA A 129 13.02 8.36 33.11
CA ALA A 129 14.11 9.23 32.68
C ALA A 129 15.48 8.55 32.67
N ARG A 130 15.70 7.51 33.49
CA ARG A 130 16.96 6.77 33.52
C ARG A 130 17.08 5.91 32.27
N SER A 131 16.04 5.14 31.93
CA SER A 131 16.02 4.33 30.70
C SER A 131 16.14 5.22 29.46
N PHE A 132 15.43 6.35 29.44
CA PHE A 132 15.51 7.33 28.37
C PHE A 132 16.93 7.88 28.18
N LEU A 133 17.58 8.33 29.26
CA LEU A 133 18.94 8.86 29.23
C LEU A 133 19.94 7.81 28.72
N VAL A 134 19.88 6.59 29.25
CA VAL A 134 20.85 5.54 28.91
C VAL A 134 20.64 4.98 27.50
N LYS A 135 19.39 4.83 27.05
CA LYS A 135 19.08 4.14 25.78
C LYS A 135 18.99 5.06 24.57
N LEU A 136 18.52 6.30 24.72
CA LEU A 136 18.26 7.21 23.58
C LEU A 136 19.20 8.40 23.51
N VAL A 137 19.50 9.03 24.65
CA VAL A 137 20.29 10.27 24.68
C VAL A 137 21.78 9.99 24.41
N ALA A 138 22.29 8.88 24.97
CA ALA A 138 23.67 8.42 24.79
C ALA A 138 24.70 9.53 25.08
N THR A 139 25.47 9.96 24.07
CA THR A 139 26.59 10.92 24.21
C THR A 139 26.29 12.32 23.66
N LEU A 140 25.02 12.61 23.34
CA LEU A 140 24.64 13.92 22.81
C LEU A 140 24.79 15.02 23.87
N SER A 141 24.66 16.28 23.50
CA SER A 141 24.60 17.41 24.46
C SER A 141 23.17 17.82 24.79
N HIS A 142 22.22 17.48 23.92
CA HIS A 142 20.79 17.60 24.14
C HIS A 142 20.06 16.56 23.30
N TYR A 143 18.82 16.26 23.65
CA TYR A 143 17.95 15.36 22.91
C TYR A 143 16.59 16.00 22.70
N SER A 144 16.21 16.23 21.44
CA SER A 144 14.98 16.93 21.07
C SER A 144 13.85 15.98 20.70
N LEU A 145 12.63 16.52 20.67
CA LEU A 145 11.46 15.79 20.15
C LEU A 145 11.65 15.28 18.72
N GLU A 146 12.35 16.02 17.86
CA GLU A 146 12.56 15.61 16.46
C GLU A 146 13.52 14.41 16.37
N GLN A 147 14.53 14.35 17.25
CA GLN A 147 15.41 13.18 17.35
C GLN A 147 14.62 11.95 17.84
N LEU A 148 13.74 12.12 18.83
CA LEU A 148 12.84 11.06 19.27
C LEU A 148 11.94 10.56 18.13
N ARG A 149 11.28 11.48 17.41
CA ARG A 149 10.44 11.15 16.25
C ARG A 149 11.21 10.36 15.21
N SER A 150 12.42 10.81 14.87
CA SER A 150 13.26 10.15 13.87
C SER A 150 13.63 8.73 14.30
N ALA A 151 14.00 8.53 15.57
CA ALA A 151 14.35 7.23 16.14
C ALA A 151 13.15 6.25 16.15
N MET A 152 11.96 6.73 16.50
CA MET A 152 10.75 5.89 16.62
C MET A 152 10.02 5.67 15.28
N ARG A 153 10.33 6.46 14.25
CA ARG A 153 9.62 6.45 12.96
C ARG A 153 9.51 5.06 12.33
N GLY A 154 10.61 4.30 12.29
CA GLY A 154 10.61 2.98 11.64
C GLY A 154 9.64 2.00 12.29
N MET A 155 9.63 1.99 13.63
CA MET A 155 8.72 1.18 14.44
C MET A 155 7.27 1.61 14.23
N VAL A 156 6.96 2.90 14.36
CA VAL A 156 5.59 3.42 14.15
C VAL A 156 5.05 3.04 12.78
N LEU A 157 5.85 3.20 11.72
CA LEU A 157 5.45 2.86 10.35
C LEU A 157 5.25 1.34 10.16
N SER A 158 6.10 0.52 10.76
CA SER A 158 5.98 -0.94 10.71
C SER A 158 4.65 -1.42 11.32
N HIS A 159 4.35 -0.95 12.53
CA HIS A 159 3.08 -1.28 13.20
C HIS A 159 1.87 -0.76 12.44
N PHE A 160 1.93 0.47 11.94
CA PHE A 160 0.83 1.06 11.17
C PHE A 160 0.52 0.27 9.90
N ASN A 161 1.54 -0.03 9.09
CA ASN A 161 1.34 -0.76 7.83
C ASN A 161 0.77 -2.17 8.07
N THR A 162 1.26 -2.85 9.11
CA THR A 162 0.76 -4.18 9.51
C THR A 162 -0.70 -4.10 9.93
N LEU A 163 -1.05 -3.15 10.81
CA LEU A 163 -2.40 -2.97 11.31
C LEU A 163 -3.38 -2.57 10.19
N LEU A 164 -2.96 -1.66 9.30
CA LEU A 164 -3.77 -1.24 8.16
C LEU A 164 -4.08 -2.43 7.24
N ALA A 165 -3.09 -3.24 6.90
CA ALA A 165 -3.28 -4.43 6.08
C ALA A 165 -4.23 -5.45 6.75
N GLU A 166 -4.06 -5.69 8.06
CA GLU A 166 -4.96 -6.55 8.85
C GLU A 166 -6.41 -6.05 8.77
N TYR A 167 -6.65 -4.75 8.97
CA TYR A 167 -7.97 -4.15 8.93
C TYR A 167 -8.65 -4.31 7.56
N LEU A 168 -7.91 -4.00 6.48
CA LEU A 168 -8.43 -4.10 5.12
C LEU A 168 -8.85 -5.54 4.79
N VAL A 169 -8.00 -6.52 5.14
CA VAL A 169 -8.25 -7.95 4.85
C VAL A 169 -9.36 -8.53 5.74
N GLN A 170 -9.28 -8.34 7.06
CA GLN A 170 -10.18 -8.99 8.01
C GLN A 170 -11.60 -8.41 7.93
N ARG A 171 -11.73 -7.09 7.80
CA ARG A 171 -13.05 -6.43 7.73
C ARG A 171 -13.59 -6.35 6.29
N LYS A 172 -12.78 -6.70 5.29
CA LYS A 172 -13.10 -6.55 3.86
C LYS A 172 -13.54 -5.12 3.50
N VAL A 173 -12.87 -4.14 4.11
CA VAL A 173 -13.16 -2.71 3.93
C VAL A 173 -12.26 -2.17 2.81
N SER A 174 -12.79 -1.29 1.96
CA SER A 174 -11.97 -0.57 0.98
C SER A 174 -11.14 0.50 1.67
N VAL A 175 -9.96 0.80 1.13
CA VAL A 175 -9.14 1.94 1.55
C VAL A 175 -9.95 3.24 1.52
N LEU A 176 -10.91 3.38 0.61
CA LEU A 176 -11.75 4.57 0.50
C LEU A 176 -12.78 4.69 1.63
N GLU A 177 -13.07 3.59 2.32
CA GLU A 177 -14.05 3.48 3.40
C GLU A 177 -13.37 3.48 4.79
N ILE A 178 -12.03 3.36 4.84
CA ILE A 178 -11.25 3.22 6.07
C ILE A 178 -11.32 4.44 7.00
N ALA A 179 -11.81 5.59 6.49
CA ALA A 179 -12.02 6.79 7.28
C ALA A 179 -12.93 6.55 8.50
N ALA A 180 -13.91 5.62 8.38
CA ALA A 180 -14.79 5.24 9.47
C ALA A 180 -14.08 4.47 10.60
N ASP A 181 -12.94 3.85 10.31
CA ASP A 181 -12.16 3.03 11.25
C ASP A 181 -10.97 3.78 11.86
N ILE A 182 -10.73 5.06 11.50
CA ILE A 182 -9.58 5.85 11.95
C ILE A 182 -9.45 5.88 13.48
N GLN A 183 -10.56 6.01 14.22
CA GLN A 183 -10.54 6.00 15.68
C GLN A 183 -10.13 4.64 16.25
N SER A 184 -10.64 3.55 15.67
CA SER A 184 -10.31 2.19 16.05
C SER A 184 -8.83 1.88 15.77
N LEU A 185 -8.32 2.31 14.61
CA LEU A 185 -6.91 2.22 14.25
C LEU A 185 -6.03 3.00 15.21
N SER A 186 -6.43 4.22 15.57
CA SER A 186 -5.70 5.08 16.52
C SER A 186 -5.55 4.41 17.89
N THR A 187 -6.65 3.88 18.42
CA THR A 187 -6.70 3.20 19.72
C THR A 187 -5.81 1.95 19.73
N GLU A 188 -5.92 1.13 18.68
CA GLU A 188 -5.14 -0.10 18.57
C GLU A 188 -3.64 0.17 18.33
N MET A 189 -3.30 1.20 17.55
CA MET A 189 -1.92 1.67 17.41
C MET A 189 -1.34 2.12 18.74
N GLY A 190 -2.07 2.93 19.50
CA GLY A 190 -1.65 3.37 20.84
C GLY A 190 -1.33 2.18 21.73
N ARG A 191 -2.24 1.20 21.80
CA ARG A 191 -2.06 -0.04 22.59
C ARG A 191 -0.85 -0.86 22.17
N ARG A 192 -0.59 -0.99 20.86
CA ARG A 192 0.57 -1.75 20.34
C ARG A 192 1.89 -1.03 20.57
N LEU A 193 1.91 0.30 20.46
CA LEU A 193 3.13 1.11 20.55
C LEU A 193 3.51 1.49 21.98
N GLU A 194 2.56 1.58 22.91
CA GLU A 194 2.82 1.93 24.31
C GLU A 194 3.95 1.10 24.96
N PRO A 195 3.94 -0.26 24.92
CA PRO A 195 5.02 -1.05 25.53
C PRO A 195 6.36 -0.86 24.82
N GLU A 196 6.35 -0.66 23.51
CA GLU A 196 7.56 -0.44 22.71
C GLU A 196 8.22 0.89 23.08
N PHE A 197 7.46 1.98 23.14
CA PHE A 197 7.92 3.28 23.62
C PHE A 197 8.40 3.20 25.08
N GLY A 198 7.62 2.51 25.92
CA GLY A 198 7.93 2.31 27.33
C GLY A 198 9.27 1.62 27.55
N SER A 199 9.67 0.71 26.66
CA SER A 199 10.98 0.05 26.72
C SER A 199 12.17 1.02 26.64
N TYR A 200 11.96 2.21 26.05
CA TYR A 200 12.94 3.30 25.97
C TYR A 200 12.73 4.38 27.03
N GLY A 201 11.84 4.16 28.00
CA GLY A 201 11.51 5.14 29.03
C GLY A 201 10.61 6.29 28.56
N VAL A 202 10.00 6.14 27.39
CA VAL A 202 9.07 7.10 26.81
C VAL A 202 7.64 6.59 27.01
N GLY A 203 6.79 7.36 27.68
CA GLY A 203 5.36 7.13 27.74
C GLY A 203 4.67 7.68 26.49
N LEU A 204 3.85 6.84 25.85
CA LEU A 204 2.95 7.24 24.78
C LEU A 204 1.60 7.66 25.39
N VAL A 205 1.25 8.94 25.30
CA VAL A 205 0.09 9.50 26.02
C VAL A 205 -1.19 9.42 25.18
N ASP A 206 -1.09 9.78 23.91
CA ASP A 206 -2.20 9.75 22.96
C ASP A 206 -1.62 9.47 21.58
N PHE A 207 -2.25 8.60 20.81
CA PHE A 207 -1.84 8.31 19.44
C PHE A 207 -3.05 8.45 18.52
N ARG A 208 -2.92 9.32 17.53
CA ARG A 208 -3.99 9.61 16.57
C ARG A 208 -3.50 9.42 15.15
N VAL A 209 -4.27 8.65 14.39
CA VAL A 209 -4.30 8.74 12.94
C VAL A 209 -5.24 9.91 12.61
N VAL A 210 -4.77 10.88 11.84
CA VAL A 210 -5.57 12.05 11.44
C VAL A 210 -6.16 11.84 10.05
N SER A 211 -5.37 11.28 9.13
CA SER A 211 -5.83 10.98 7.79
C SER A 211 -5.18 9.74 7.21
N ILE A 212 -5.95 9.03 6.41
CA ILE A 212 -5.49 7.98 5.50
C ILE A 212 -6.03 8.37 4.13
N SER A 213 -5.14 8.64 3.19
CA SER A 213 -5.48 9.19 1.88
C SER A 213 -4.74 8.46 0.78
N VAL A 214 -5.36 8.44 -0.39
CA VAL A 214 -4.78 7.89 -1.62
C VAL A 214 -4.36 9.09 -2.49
N PRO A 215 -3.09 9.18 -2.95
CA PRO A 215 -2.66 10.23 -3.86
C PRO A 215 -3.55 10.30 -5.11
N GLU A 216 -4.10 11.48 -5.41
CA GLU A 216 -5.05 11.63 -6.53
C GLU A 216 -4.37 11.56 -7.90
N ASP A 217 -3.07 11.87 -7.94
CA ASP A 217 -2.26 11.93 -9.16
C ASP A 217 -1.91 10.54 -9.72
N ASP A 218 -2.24 9.46 -8.99
CA ASP A 218 -1.92 8.10 -9.41
C ASP A 218 -2.92 7.58 -10.47
N PRO A 219 -2.45 7.15 -11.66
CA PRO A 219 -3.32 6.69 -12.73
C PRO A 219 -4.21 5.48 -12.36
N ALA A 220 -3.76 4.61 -11.45
CA ALA A 220 -4.57 3.49 -10.99
C ALA A 220 -5.75 3.99 -10.13
N VAL A 221 -5.52 5.01 -9.32
CA VAL A 221 -6.52 5.63 -8.44
C VAL A 221 -7.56 6.38 -9.26
N ALA A 222 -7.13 7.11 -10.29
CA ALA A 222 -8.04 7.78 -11.21
C ALA A 222 -9.00 6.77 -11.88
N ARG A 223 -8.48 5.63 -12.36
CA ARG A 223 -9.30 4.56 -12.95
C ARG A 223 -10.28 3.96 -11.95
N VAL A 224 -9.88 3.79 -10.70
CA VAL A 224 -10.74 3.26 -9.63
C VAL A 224 -11.87 4.22 -9.31
N LYS A 225 -11.58 5.51 -9.12
CA LYS A 225 -12.60 6.53 -8.90
C LYS A 225 -13.59 6.57 -10.06
N GLN A 226 -13.11 6.50 -11.29
CA GLN A 226 -13.95 6.50 -12.49
C GLN A 226 -14.84 5.25 -12.57
N ALA A 227 -14.30 4.07 -12.26
CA ALA A 227 -15.07 2.82 -12.21
C ALA A 227 -16.12 2.84 -11.08
N LEU A 228 -15.80 3.41 -9.92
CA LEU A 228 -16.74 3.57 -8.81
C LEU A 228 -17.84 4.57 -9.13
N ALA A 229 -17.50 5.70 -9.75
CA ALA A 229 -18.47 6.70 -10.21
C ALA A 229 -19.44 6.06 -11.22
N ARG A 230 -18.92 5.37 -12.24
CA ARG A 230 -19.75 4.66 -13.23
C ARG A 230 -20.63 3.59 -12.57
N LYS A 231 -20.10 2.82 -11.61
CA LYS A 231 -20.91 1.85 -10.86
C LYS A 231 -22.02 2.52 -10.05
N ALA A 232 -21.76 3.68 -9.46
CA ALA A 232 -22.76 4.44 -8.71
C ALA A 232 -23.85 5.01 -9.64
N GLU A 233 -23.47 5.54 -10.81
CA GLU A 233 -24.39 5.98 -11.86
C GLU A 233 -25.31 4.84 -12.31
N LEU A 234 -24.73 3.69 -12.64
CA LEU A 234 -25.48 2.49 -13.02
C LEU A 234 -26.47 2.04 -11.93
N ASN A 235 -26.01 2.04 -10.67
CA ASN A 235 -26.86 1.69 -9.53
C ASN A 235 -28.01 2.68 -9.33
N LEU A 236 -27.77 3.99 -9.50
CA LEU A 236 -28.81 5.02 -9.41
C LEU A 236 -29.86 4.87 -10.52
N LEU A 237 -29.41 4.53 -11.73
CA LEU A 237 -30.26 4.33 -12.89
C LEU A 237 -31.00 2.98 -12.87
N GLY A 238 -30.66 2.08 -11.92
CA GLY A 238 -31.22 0.72 -11.86
C GLY A 238 -30.80 -0.16 -13.03
N THR A 239 -29.76 0.24 -13.76
CA THR A 239 -29.32 -0.36 -15.02
C THR A 239 -28.07 -1.19 -14.75
N ASN A 240 -27.99 -2.39 -15.32
CA ASN A 240 -26.75 -3.16 -15.24
C ASN A 240 -25.77 -2.79 -16.37
N TYR A 241 -24.48 -3.08 -16.18
CA TYR A 241 -23.43 -2.76 -17.15
C TYR A 241 -23.70 -3.35 -18.56
N ALA A 242 -24.33 -4.54 -18.62
CA ALA A 242 -24.65 -5.19 -19.89
C ALA A 242 -25.73 -4.40 -20.67
N GLN A 243 -26.70 -3.84 -19.95
CA GLN A 243 -27.76 -3.03 -20.51
C GLN A 243 -27.23 -1.67 -20.99
N GLU A 244 -26.35 -1.00 -20.23
CA GLU A 244 -25.67 0.22 -20.68
C GLU A 244 -24.83 -0.03 -21.94
N ARG A 245 -24.03 -1.10 -21.97
CA ARG A 245 -23.25 -1.46 -23.17
C ARG A 245 -24.14 -1.79 -24.36
N SER A 246 -25.32 -2.34 -24.14
CA SER A 246 -26.29 -2.56 -25.21
C SER A 246 -26.80 -1.25 -25.78
N PHE A 247 -27.10 -0.25 -24.94
CA PHE A 247 -27.49 1.09 -25.38
C PHE A 247 -26.35 1.81 -26.10
N ASP A 248 -25.12 1.78 -25.57
CA ASP A 248 -23.94 2.36 -26.22
C ASP A 248 -23.72 1.79 -27.64
N VAL A 249 -23.94 0.49 -27.80
CA VAL A 249 -23.80 -0.19 -29.10
C VAL A 249 -24.93 0.23 -30.05
N LEU A 250 -26.17 0.35 -29.54
CA LEU A 250 -27.31 0.82 -30.32
C LEU A 250 -27.15 2.29 -30.75
N GLU A 251 -26.68 3.15 -29.86
CA GLU A 251 -26.41 4.57 -30.13
C GLU A 251 -25.28 4.72 -31.15
N LYS A 252 -24.15 4.03 -30.96
CA LYS A 252 -23.05 4.04 -31.95
C LYS A 252 -23.43 3.41 -33.29
N ALA A 253 -24.37 2.47 -33.31
CA ALA A 253 -24.92 1.92 -34.55
C ALA A 253 -25.88 2.90 -35.23
N ALA A 254 -26.61 3.73 -34.47
CA ALA A 254 -27.47 4.78 -34.98
C ALA A 254 -26.68 6.00 -35.50
N ASP A 255 -25.57 6.37 -34.84
CA ASP A 255 -24.67 7.45 -35.25
C ASP A 255 -23.79 7.07 -36.46
N ASN A 256 -23.67 5.78 -36.78
CA ASN A 256 -23.03 5.32 -38.02
C ASN A 256 -24.05 5.31 -39.16
N GLU A 257 -24.16 6.43 -39.88
CA GLU A 257 -25.04 6.61 -41.05
C GLU A 257 -24.65 5.74 -42.28
N GLY A 258 -23.58 4.95 -42.19
CA GLY A 258 -23.19 3.99 -43.23
C GLY A 258 -24.11 2.76 -43.31
N GLY A 259 -24.19 2.10 -44.47
CA GLY A 259 -25.19 1.07 -44.80
C GLY A 259 -25.32 -0.13 -43.84
N ALA A 260 -24.36 -0.35 -42.94
CA ALA A 260 -24.46 -1.35 -41.85
C ALA A 260 -25.33 -0.87 -40.66
N GLY A 261 -25.32 0.42 -40.33
CA GLY A 261 -26.15 1.01 -39.26
C GLY A 261 -27.63 1.06 -39.64
N GLN A 262 -27.94 1.31 -40.92
CA GLN A 262 -29.31 1.21 -41.45
C GLN A 262 -29.85 -0.22 -41.45
N MET A 263 -28.99 -1.22 -41.68
CA MET A 263 -29.40 -2.63 -41.67
C MET A 263 -29.68 -3.15 -40.24
N LEU A 264 -28.87 -2.73 -39.26
CA LEU A 264 -29.09 -3.08 -37.85
C LEU A 264 -30.28 -2.29 -37.24
N GLY A 265 -30.38 -0.99 -37.56
CA GLY A 265 -31.50 -0.12 -37.16
C GLY A 265 -32.83 -0.58 -37.76
N ALA A 266 -32.83 -1.10 -38.99
CA ALA A 266 -34.00 -1.74 -39.58
C ALA A 266 -34.30 -3.11 -38.94
N GLY A 267 -33.29 -3.92 -38.60
CA GLY A 267 -33.48 -5.23 -37.96
C GLY A 267 -34.11 -5.16 -36.56
N LEU A 268 -33.85 -4.09 -35.81
CA LEU A 268 -34.45 -3.84 -34.50
C LEU A 268 -35.71 -2.96 -34.56
N GLY A 269 -35.74 -1.97 -35.47
CA GLY A 269 -36.91 -1.12 -35.72
C GLY A 269 -38.11 -1.87 -36.33
N LEU A 270 -37.85 -2.91 -37.12
CA LEU A 270 -38.89 -3.80 -37.66
C LEU A 270 -39.33 -4.89 -36.65
N GLY A 271 -38.54 -5.15 -35.60
CA GLY A 271 -38.90 -6.07 -34.52
C GLY A 271 -39.81 -5.46 -33.45
N ALA A 272 -39.86 -4.13 -33.34
CA ALA A 272 -40.66 -3.42 -32.35
C ALA A 272 -42.01 -2.88 -32.88
N GLY A 273 -42.23 -2.89 -34.21
CA GLY A 273 -43.31 -2.11 -34.82
C GLY A 273 -44.54 -2.88 -35.31
N LEU A 274 -44.42 -4.13 -35.79
CA LEU A 274 -45.53 -4.80 -36.47
C LEU A 274 -45.47 -6.33 -36.30
N GLY A 275 -46.24 -6.86 -35.36
CA GLY A 275 -47.15 -7.99 -35.58
C GLY A 275 -46.67 -9.33 -36.16
N VAL A 276 -45.38 -9.65 -36.26
CA VAL A 276 -44.91 -10.96 -36.79
C VAL A 276 -44.49 -11.91 -35.65
N GLY A 277 -45.41 -12.13 -34.71
CA GLY A 277 -45.27 -13.10 -33.61
C GLY A 277 -45.61 -14.56 -33.99
N GLY A 278 -45.96 -14.83 -35.24
CA GLY A 278 -46.51 -16.13 -35.66
C GLY A 278 -45.49 -17.16 -36.19
N ALA A 279 -44.35 -16.73 -36.72
CA ALA A 279 -43.43 -17.64 -37.44
C ALA A 279 -42.27 -18.19 -36.58
N MET A 280 -41.90 -17.50 -35.50
CA MET A 280 -40.79 -17.89 -34.62
C MET A 280 -41.19 -18.90 -33.53
N GLY A 281 -42.50 -19.02 -33.22
CA GLY A 281 -43.02 -19.92 -32.18
C GLY A 281 -43.00 -21.40 -32.56
N GLY A 282 -42.97 -21.73 -33.85
CA GLY A 282 -43.02 -23.12 -34.34
C GLY A 282 -41.70 -23.87 -34.18
N ALA A 283 -40.57 -23.20 -34.40
CA ALA A 283 -39.24 -23.82 -34.38
C ALA A 283 -38.74 -24.15 -32.96
N MET A 284 -39.28 -23.51 -31.93
CA MET A 284 -38.85 -23.71 -30.54
C MET A 284 -39.57 -24.86 -29.83
N SER A 285 -40.71 -25.34 -30.35
CA SER A 285 -41.41 -26.51 -29.78
C SER A 285 -40.78 -27.85 -30.17
N GLN A 286 -39.95 -27.86 -31.21
CA GLN A 286 -39.34 -29.08 -31.76
C GLN A 286 -38.00 -29.45 -31.10
N LEU A 287 -37.44 -28.58 -30.26
CA LEU A 287 -36.21 -28.83 -29.50
C LEU A 287 -36.47 -29.32 -28.06
N GLY A 288 -37.74 -29.31 -27.61
CA GLY A 288 -38.13 -29.67 -26.25
C GLY A 288 -38.36 -31.17 -26.00
N SER A 289 -38.23 -32.03 -27.01
CA SER A 289 -38.59 -33.46 -26.92
C SER A 289 -37.41 -34.43 -26.83
N GLN A 290 -36.20 -33.95 -26.48
CA GLN A 290 -35.00 -34.78 -26.51
C GLN A 290 -34.19 -34.78 -25.21
N LEU A 291 -34.84 -34.76 -24.03
CA LEU A 291 -34.14 -34.95 -22.74
C LEU A 291 -35.01 -35.64 -21.68
N GLN A 292 -34.89 -36.97 -21.53
CA GLN A 292 -34.76 -37.72 -20.24
C GLN A 292 -34.67 -39.26 -20.48
N PRO A 293 -34.23 -40.10 -19.52
CA PRO A 293 -32.86 -40.37 -19.05
C PRO A 293 -32.43 -41.87 -19.19
N GLY A 294 -31.12 -42.15 -19.18
CA GLY A 294 -30.58 -43.53 -19.14
C GLY A 294 -29.17 -43.59 -18.53
N ALA A 295 -28.89 -44.65 -17.77
CA ALA A 295 -27.90 -44.75 -16.70
C ALA A 295 -26.53 -45.34 -17.08
N ALA A 296 -25.60 -45.23 -16.11
CA ALA A 296 -24.43 -46.07 -15.80
C ALA A 296 -23.02 -45.69 -16.35
N ALA A 297 -22.19 -45.31 -15.37
CA ALA A 297 -20.85 -45.82 -15.01
C ALA A 297 -19.59 -45.60 -15.90
N ASP A 298 -18.58 -45.04 -15.21
CA ASP A 298 -17.13 -45.17 -15.33
C ASP A 298 -16.37 -44.69 -16.58
N SER A 299 -15.91 -43.43 -16.54
CA SER A 299 -14.51 -43.02 -16.82
C SER A 299 -14.22 -41.62 -16.23
N PRO A 300 -12.97 -41.28 -15.86
CA PRO A 300 -12.66 -40.08 -15.07
C PRO A 300 -12.88 -38.78 -15.88
N PRO A 301 -13.30 -37.66 -15.24
CA PRO A 301 -13.60 -36.43 -15.97
C PRO A 301 -12.30 -35.74 -16.43
N PRO A 302 -12.20 -35.28 -17.70
CA PRO A 302 -11.17 -34.34 -18.08
C PRO A 302 -11.45 -32.95 -17.47
N LEU A 303 -10.42 -32.39 -16.84
CA LEU A 303 -10.39 -31.08 -16.20
C LEU A 303 -10.70 -29.95 -17.19
N SER A 304 -11.70 -29.12 -16.90
CA SER A 304 -11.68 -27.69 -17.24
C SER A 304 -12.83 -26.91 -16.59
N SER A 305 -12.51 -25.74 -16.02
CA SER A 305 -13.22 -24.48 -16.28
C SER A 305 -12.60 -23.30 -15.51
N ILE A 306 -11.53 -22.73 -16.07
CA ILE A 306 -11.48 -21.27 -16.24
C ILE A 306 -12.07 -21.04 -17.63
N PRO A 307 -13.02 -20.10 -17.84
CA PRO A 307 -13.49 -19.76 -19.18
C PRO A 307 -12.29 -19.35 -20.03
N ALA A 308 -12.01 -20.07 -21.12
CA ALA A 308 -10.81 -19.86 -21.94
C ALA A 308 -10.70 -18.41 -22.51
N ALA A 309 -11.81 -17.68 -22.53
CA ALA A 309 -11.89 -16.26 -22.91
C ALA A 309 -11.27 -15.29 -21.88
N GLN A 310 -11.04 -15.69 -20.63
CA GLN A 310 -10.39 -14.89 -19.58
C GLN A 310 -9.00 -15.40 -19.20
N ALA A 311 -8.54 -16.47 -19.85
CA ALA A 311 -7.24 -17.06 -19.59
C ALA A 311 -6.12 -16.21 -20.19
N LEU A 312 -5.00 -16.13 -19.47
CA LEU A 312 -3.76 -15.54 -19.94
C LEU A 312 -2.93 -16.61 -20.66
N TRP A 313 -2.48 -16.29 -21.86
CA TRP A 313 -1.84 -17.21 -22.79
C TRP A 313 -0.37 -16.86 -23.00
N HIS A 314 0.48 -17.89 -22.95
CA HIS A 314 1.84 -17.82 -23.45
C HIS A 314 1.87 -18.43 -24.85
N VAL A 315 2.62 -17.79 -25.75
CA VAL A 315 2.72 -18.17 -27.16
C VAL A 315 4.19 -18.28 -27.54
N HIS A 316 4.54 -19.26 -28.36
CA HIS A 316 5.90 -19.42 -28.85
C HIS A 316 6.05 -18.80 -30.25
N LEU A 317 6.68 -17.63 -30.31
CA LEU A 317 6.90 -16.86 -31.55
C LEU A 317 8.41 -16.70 -31.77
N ASP A 318 8.89 -16.94 -32.99
CA ASP A 318 10.30 -16.81 -33.37
C ASP A 318 11.26 -17.60 -32.45
N GLY A 319 10.84 -18.80 -32.02
CA GLY A 319 11.63 -19.66 -31.14
C GLY A 319 11.75 -19.17 -29.69
N LYS A 320 10.94 -18.18 -29.28
CA LYS A 320 10.91 -17.64 -27.93
C LYS A 320 9.49 -17.62 -27.37
N GLN A 321 9.38 -17.93 -26.07
CA GLN A 321 8.13 -17.78 -25.34
C GLN A 321 7.84 -16.30 -25.10
N GLN A 322 6.64 -15.88 -25.46
CA GLN A 322 6.12 -14.53 -25.27
C GLN A 322 4.78 -14.58 -24.51
N GLY A 323 4.46 -13.53 -23.76
CA GLY A 323 3.26 -13.43 -22.93
C GLY A 323 3.57 -13.26 -21.43
N PRO A 324 2.55 -13.26 -20.55
CA PRO A 324 1.17 -13.64 -20.81
C PRO A 324 0.36 -12.58 -21.58
N PHE A 325 -0.44 -13.02 -22.55
CA PHE A 325 -1.36 -12.20 -23.33
C PHE A 325 -2.81 -12.62 -23.12
N ALA A 326 -3.75 -11.67 -23.17
CA ALA A 326 -5.17 -12.00 -23.30
C ALA A 326 -5.44 -12.50 -24.74
N VAL A 327 -6.43 -13.38 -24.92
CA VAL A 327 -6.76 -13.97 -26.23
C VAL A 327 -7.10 -12.88 -27.29
N GLN A 328 -7.66 -11.76 -26.86
CA GLN A 328 -7.98 -10.61 -27.72
C GLN A 328 -6.72 -9.91 -28.24
N ALA A 329 -5.66 -9.82 -27.44
CA ALA A 329 -4.39 -9.23 -27.88
C ALA A 329 -3.67 -10.11 -28.92
N LEU A 330 -3.93 -11.42 -28.90
CA LEU A 330 -3.38 -12.36 -29.87
C LEU A 330 -4.09 -12.30 -31.23
N ARG A 331 -5.29 -11.72 -31.30
CA ARG A 331 -6.05 -11.57 -32.56
C ARG A 331 -5.29 -10.74 -33.60
N GLU A 332 -4.64 -9.66 -33.19
CA GLU A 332 -3.80 -8.85 -34.08
C GLU A 332 -2.61 -9.66 -34.62
N GLY A 333 -2.04 -10.54 -33.79
CA GLY A 333 -0.97 -11.47 -34.20
C GLY A 333 -1.45 -12.52 -35.21
N ILE A 334 -2.70 -12.98 -35.09
CA ILE A 334 -3.33 -13.91 -36.02
C ILE A 334 -3.59 -13.22 -37.37
N THR A 335 -4.19 -12.03 -37.36
CA THR A 335 -4.44 -11.24 -38.59
C THR A 335 -3.14 -10.85 -39.30
N ALA A 336 -2.08 -10.56 -38.54
CA ALA A 336 -0.76 -10.28 -39.10
C ALA A 336 0.01 -11.53 -39.57
N GLY A 337 -0.58 -12.73 -39.48
CA GLY A 337 0.05 -14.00 -39.87
C GLY A 337 1.21 -14.46 -38.97
N ARG A 338 1.43 -13.79 -37.83
CA ARG A 338 2.49 -14.12 -36.87
C ARG A 338 2.09 -15.26 -35.95
N VAL A 339 0.79 -15.42 -35.69
CA VAL A 339 0.22 -16.55 -34.94
C VAL A 339 -0.58 -17.40 -35.92
N THR A 340 -0.13 -18.62 -36.17
CA THR A 340 -0.75 -19.60 -37.08
C THR A 340 -1.39 -20.74 -36.29
N PRO A 341 -2.23 -21.59 -36.92
CA PRO A 341 -2.81 -22.77 -36.25
C PRO A 341 -1.78 -23.71 -35.62
N ASP A 342 -0.56 -23.76 -36.17
CA ASP A 342 0.53 -24.60 -35.65
C ASP A 342 1.34 -23.94 -34.52
N THR A 343 1.07 -22.68 -34.21
CA THR A 343 1.82 -21.94 -33.19
C THR A 343 1.60 -22.54 -31.80
N PRO A 344 2.65 -22.92 -31.05
CA PRO A 344 2.49 -23.48 -29.71
C PRO A 344 1.95 -22.45 -28.72
N VAL A 345 0.89 -22.80 -28.02
CA VAL A 345 0.26 -22.00 -26.97
C VAL A 345 0.11 -22.80 -25.67
N TRP A 346 0.19 -22.10 -24.55
CA TRP A 346 -0.01 -22.68 -23.23
C TRP A 346 -0.71 -21.68 -22.30
N SER A 347 -1.57 -22.19 -21.42
CA SER A 347 -2.19 -21.41 -20.36
C SER A 347 -2.19 -22.19 -19.05
N LYS A 348 -2.32 -21.46 -17.94
CA LYS A 348 -2.35 -22.02 -16.59
C LYS A 348 -3.53 -22.99 -16.45
N GLY A 349 -3.21 -24.28 -16.33
CA GLY A 349 -4.19 -25.37 -16.31
C GLY A 349 -4.00 -26.41 -17.44
N MET A 350 -3.18 -26.10 -18.44
CA MET A 350 -2.80 -27.07 -19.48
C MET A 350 -1.60 -27.92 -19.01
N THR A 351 -1.66 -29.23 -19.29
CA THR A 351 -0.61 -30.18 -18.92
C THR A 351 0.62 -30.09 -19.82
N ALA A 352 0.46 -29.60 -21.06
CA ALA A 352 1.53 -29.38 -22.03
C ALA A 352 1.17 -28.25 -23.00
N TRP A 353 2.16 -27.77 -23.75
CA TRP A 353 1.92 -26.87 -24.89
C TRP A 353 1.08 -27.57 -25.95
N ALA A 354 0.13 -26.85 -26.54
CA ALA A 354 -0.70 -27.35 -27.64
C ALA A 354 -0.64 -26.39 -28.83
N ALA A 355 -0.90 -26.89 -30.03
CA ALA A 355 -1.02 -26.05 -31.21
C ALA A 355 -2.26 -25.14 -31.08
N ALA A 356 -2.15 -23.86 -31.47
CA ALA A 356 -3.23 -22.89 -31.36
C ALA A 356 -4.52 -23.40 -32.02
N GLY A 357 -4.44 -24.07 -33.18
CA GLY A 357 -5.59 -24.62 -33.90
C GLY A 357 -6.33 -25.74 -33.17
N SER A 358 -5.69 -26.44 -32.23
CA SER A 358 -6.32 -27.50 -31.43
C SER A 358 -6.92 -27.01 -30.11
N VAL A 359 -6.75 -25.72 -29.80
CA VAL A 359 -7.30 -25.10 -28.60
C VAL A 359 -8.58 -24.34 -28.94
N ALA A 360 -9.71 -24.75 -28.35
CA ALA A 360 -11.03 -24.17 -28.62
C ALA A 360 -11.08 -22.64 -28.49
N ALA A 361 -10.25 -22.04 -27.63
CA ALA A 361 -10.14 -20.60 -27.45
C ALA A 361 -9.64 -19.83 -28.70
N PHE A 362 -8.94 -20.51 -29.61
CA PHE A 362 -8.36 -19.95 -30.81
C PHE A 362 -9.01 -20.45 -32.10
N THR A 363 -9.73 -21.58 -32.07
CA THR A 363 -10.39 -22.15 -33.25
C THR A 363 -11.33 -21.15 -33.94
N GLU A 364 -12.11 -20.38 -33.18
CA GLU A 364 -12.99 -19.34 -33.72
C GLU A 364 -12.23 -18.12 -34.29
N LEU A 365 -10.97 -17.90 -33.88
CA LEU A 365 -10.15 -16.77 -34.33
C LEU A 365 -9.49 -17.01 -35.69
N PHE A 366 -9.32 -18.26 -36.09
CA PHE A 366 -8.79 -18.63 -37.40
C PHE A 366 -9.88 -18.72 -38.49
N GLY A 367 -11.17 -18.77 -38.11
CA GLY A 367 -12.31 -19.00 -39.00
C GLY A 367 -12.84 -17.79 -39.77
N SER A 368 -12.03 -16.75 -40.02
CA SER A 368 -12.47 -15.55 -40.76
C SER A 368 -11.42 -15.08 -41.76
N ALA A 369 -11.03 -15.98 -42.66
CA ALA A 369 -10.17 -15.68 -43.80
C ALA A 369 -10.79 -16.20 -45.11
N GLU A 370 -12.00 -15.73 -45.45
CA GLU A 370 -12.48 -15.73 -46.83
C GLU A 370 -12.82 -14.28 -47.19
N GLY A 371 -11.94 -13.64 -47.96
CA GLY A 371 -12.23 -12.35 -48.57
C GLY A 371 -13.30 -12.49 -49.67
N PRO A 372 -13.97 -11.40 -50.07
CA PRO A 372 -14.95 -11.46 -51.15
C PRO A 372 -14.28 -11.89 -52.47
N PRO A 373 -14.95 -12.68 -53.32
CA PRO A 373 -14.37 -13.18 -54.57
C PRO A 373 -14.00 -12.02 -55.53
N PRO A 374 -12.94 -12.16 -56.33
CA PRO A 374 -12.48 -11.10 -57.22
C PRO A 374 -13.48 -10.81 -58.35
N PHE A 375 -13.55 -9.55 -58.75
CA PHE A 375 -14.29 -9.10 -59.94
C PHE A 375 -13.73 -9.79 -61.21
N PRO A 376 -14.59 -10.30 -62.12
CA PRO A 376 -14.11 -10.81 -63.39
C PRO A 376 -13.74 -9.65 -64.31
N GLY A 377 -12.44 -9.48 -64.54
CA GLY A 377 -11.91 -8.65 -65.63
C GLY A 377 -10.90 -7.60 -65.21
N SER A 378 -9.66 -8.00 -64.97
CA SER A 378 -8.48 -7.21 -65.35
C SER A 378 -7.28 -8.15 -65.36
N VAL A 379 -6.89 -8.53 -66.57
CA VAL A 379 -5.71 -9.32 -66.92
C VAL A 379 -4.43 -8.58 -66.51
N ASP A 380 -3.50 -9.32 -65.92
CA ASP A 380 -2.13 -8.92 -65.61
C ASP A 380 -1.37 -8.53 -66.88
N GLU A 381 -0.89 -7.28 -66.96
CA GLU A 381 0.20 -6.92 -67.87
C GLU A 381 1.53 -7.18 -67.16
N GLN A 382 2.22 -8.21 -67.64
CA GLN A 382 3.50 -8.73 -67.16
C GLN A 382 4.63 -7.70 -67.31
N ALA A 383 5.31 -7.37 -66.21
CA ALA A 383 6.65 -6.78 -66.23
C ALA A 383 7.69 -7.82 -65.77
N LYS A 384 8.51 -8.24 -66.72
CA LYS A 384 9.66 -9.16 -66.63
C LYS A 384 10.82 -8.54 -65.83
N PRO A 385 11.62 -9.31 -65.06
CA PRO A 385 12.78 -8.80 -64.32
C PRO A 385 14.03 -8.69 -65.20
N PRO A 386 15.00 -7.80 -64.89
CA PRO A 386 16.36 -7.94 -65.36
C PRO A 386 17.21 -8.74 -64.37
N ASP A 387 17.95 -9.66 -64.96
CA ASP A 387 18.95 -10.57 -64.40
C ASP A 387 20.22 -9.82 -63.93
N SER A 388 20.84 -10.35 -62.87
CA SER A 388 22.29 -10.31 -62.58
C SER A 388 23.10 -10.82 -63.81
N GLN A 389 24.33 -10.41 -64.12
CA GLN A 389 25.55 -10.38 -63.30
C GLN A 389 26.74 -9.84 -64.15
N ASP A 390 27.87 -9.61 -63.48
CA ASP A 390 29.26 -9.31 -63.92
C ASP A 390 29.74 -7.85 -63.89
#